data_AF-A0A8H6AEN0-F1
#
_entry.id   AF-A0A8H6AEN0-F1
#
_cell.length_a   1.000
_cell.length_b   1.000
_cell.length_c   1.000
_cell.angle_alpha   90.00
_cell.angle_beta   90.00
_cell.angle_gamma   90.00
#
_symmetry.space_group_name_H-M   'P 1'
#
loop_
_entity.id
_entity.type
_entity.pdbx_description
1 polymer ?
#
loop_
_entity_poly.entity_id
_entity_poly.type
_entity_poly.pdbx_seq_one_letter_code
_entity_poly.pdbx_strand_id
1 'polypeptide(L)'
;MIASHPRCSSIDLDSPDRPFDNIINFRDVGRSINRLMGKKKVLALAASGYRSDAVLIVGEHVMSPRGLIGLGQDTLDSSTVEMREIFDLLASRNEGEDRTYPVLVHCTQGKDRTGLVVLMLLLLSGVVSDEAMLADYVRSEPELVVEVEERMKEIRKLGLSEEYTKCPDGFTTEIRRHLEERYGGVEGYLRSAGVREEKLEMIREVLIA
;
A
#
# COMPACT_ATOMS: atom_id res chain seq x y z
N MET A 1 -15.69 -28.68 20.56
CA MET A 1 -16.25 -28.65 19.20
C MET A 1 -16.03 -27.25 18.64
N ILE A 2 -15.09 -27.11 17.71
CA ILE A 2 -14.70 -25.82 17.13
C ILE A 2 -15.61 -25.59 15.92
N ALA A 3 -16.48 -24.58 16.00
CA ALA A 3 -17.36 -24.23 14.90
C ALA A 3 -16.56 -23.51 13.81
N SER A 4 -16.22 -24.23 12.74
CA SER A 4 -15.65 -23.66 11.52
C SER A 4 -16.72 -22.82 10.81
N HIS A 5 -16.63 -21.50 10.96
CA HIS A 5 -17.38 -20.59 10.09
C HIS A 5 -16.66 -20.52 8.73
N PRO A 6 -17.34 -20.81 7.60
CA PRO A 6 -16.74 -20.66 6.29
C PRO A 6 -16.50 -19.16 6.03
N ARG A 7 -15.25 -18.77 5.79
CA ARG A 7 -14.94 -17.41 5.31
C ARG A 7 -15.49 -17.29 3.89
N CYS A 8 -16.54 -16.49 3.74
CA CYS A 8 -17.10 -16.10 2.45
C CYS A 8 -16.03 -15.31 1.68
N SER A 9 -15.72 -15.71 0.44
CA SER A 9 -14.80 -14.97 -0.43
C SER A 9 -15.36 -13.56 -0.65
N SER A 10 -14.71 -12.55 -0.10
CA SER A 10 -15.21 -11.17 0.02
C SER A 10 -15.17 -10.35 -1.28
N ILE A 11 -15.18 -10.99 -2.44
CA ILE A 11 -15.12 -10.31 -3.73
C ILE A 11 -16.42 -10.57 -4.48
N ASP A 12 -17.46 -9.82 -4.09
CA ASP A 12 -18.65 -9.60 -4.91
C ASP A 12 -18.53 -8.20 -5.56
N LEU A 13 -18.08 -8.17 -6.81
CA LEU A 13 -17.76 -6.94 -7.55
C LEU A 13 -19.00 -6.22 -8.09
N ASP A 14 -20.19 -6.83 -7.98
CA ASP A 14 -21.39 -6.43 -8.71
C ASP A 14 -22.54 -5.89 -7.83
N SER A 15 -22.38 -5.81 -6.50
CA SER A 15 -23.44 -5.27 -5.63
C SER A 15 -23.54 -3.72 -5.68
N PRO A 16 -24.75 -3.15 -5.83
CA PRO A 16 -25.00 -1.71 -5.92
C PRO A 16 -25.07 -0.97 -4.55
N ASP A 17 -25.15 -1.70 -3.43
CA ASP A 17 -25.11 -1.12 -2.07
C ASP A 17 -23.75 -1.42 -1.43
N ARG A 18 -22.79 -0.47 -1.52
CA ARG A 18 -21.39 -0.68 -1.11
C ARG A 18 -21.07 0.04 0.21
N PRO A 19 -20.87 -0.67 1.33
CA PRO A 19 -20.42 -0.09 2.61
C PRO A 19 -18.93 0.28 2.63
N PHE A 20 -18.28 0.35 1.47
CA PHE A 20 -16.81 0.42 1.33
C PHE A 20 -16.32 1.57 0.44
N ASP A 21 -17.13 2.62 0.29
CA ASP A 21 -16.74 3.84 -0.44
C ASP A 21 -15.59 4.62 0.24
N ASN A 22 -15.23 4.26 1.48
CA ASN A 22 -14.09 4.78 2.24
C ASN A 22 -12.83 3.88 2.16
N ILE A 23 -12.82 2.83 1.34
CA ILE A 23 -11.59 2.08 1.09
C ILE A 23 -10.71 2.90 0.17
N ILE A 24 -9.58 3.37 0.70
CA ILE A 24 -8.50 4.01 -0.07
C ILE A 24 -7.98 2.99 -1.07
N ASN A 25 -8.55 3.05 -2.26
CA ASN A 25 -8.17 2.22 -3.38
C ASN A 25 -6.97 2.91 -4.02
N PHE A 26 -5.78 2.34 -3.85
CA PHE A 26 -4.56 2.82 -4.49
C PHE A 26 -4.74 2.70 -6.00
N ARG A 27 -5.36 3.71 -6.63
CA ARG A 27 -5.77 3.72 -8.04
C ARG A 27 -4.59 3.84 -9.01
N ASP A 28 -3.36 3.64 -8.55
CA ASP A 28 -2.25 4.42 -9.06
C ASP A 28 -1.07 3.62 -9.59
N VAL A 29 -1.06 2.29 -9.39
CA VAL A 29 -0.36 1.39 -10.33
C VAL A 29 -0.86 1.66 -11.75
N GLY A 30 -2.16 1.98 -11.89
CA GLY A 30 -2.78 2.36 -13.15
C GLY A 30 -2.13 3.56 -13.83
N ARG A 31 -1.62 4.56 -13.10
CA ARG A 31 -0.96 5.74 -13.68
C ARG A 31 0.44 5.39 -14.20
N SER A 32 1.21 4.61 -13.43
CA SER A 32 2.51 4.10 -13.85
C SER A 32 2.40 3.14 -15.04
N ILE A 33 1.43 2.23 -15.00
CA ILE A 33 1.04 1.36 -16.13
C ILE A 33 0.69 2.19 -17.36
N ASN A 34 -0.14 3.22 -17.20
CA ASN A 34 -0.56 4.10 -18.29
C ASN A 34 0.61 4.89 -18.89
N ARG A 35 1.61 5.24 -18.08
CA ARG A 35 2.83 5.92 -18.53
C ARG A 35 3.78 4.97 -19.26
N LEU A 36 3.91 3.73 -18.79
CA LEU A 36 4.84 2.72 -19.33
C LEU A 36 4.30 2.01 -20.58
N MET A 37 3.02 1.64 -20.61
CA MET A 37 2.42 0.91 -21.74
C MET A 37 1.64 1.81 -22.71
N GLY A 38 1.40 3.06 -22.33
CA GLY A 38 0.55 4.01 -23.04
C GLY A 38 -0.94 3.79 -22.75
N LYS A 39 -1.61 4.84 -22.22
CA LYS A 39 -3.05 4.89 -21.90
C LYS A 39 -3.94 4.15 -22.91
N LYS A 40 -3.68 4.33 -24.21
CA LYS A 40 -4.52 3.78 -25.29
C LYS A 40 -4.50 2.25 -25.36
N LYS A 41 -3.37 1.58 -25.11
CA LYS A 41 -3.29 0.11 -25.20
C LYS A 41 -4.02 -0.57 -24.03
N VAL A 42 -3.84 -0.05 -22.83
CA VAL A 42 -4.49 -0.58 -21.61
C VAL A 42 -6.00 -0.36 -21.66
N LEU A 43 -6.44 0.85 -22.03
CA LEU A 43 -7.86 1.13 -22.23
C LEU A 43 -8.47 0.31 -23.38
N ALA A 44 -7.75 0.12 -24.49
CA ALA A 44 -8.25 -0.68 -25.60
C ALA A 44 -8.46 -2.14 -25.19
N LEU A 45 -7.51 -2.77 -24.49
CA LEU A 45 -7.62 -4.16 -24.03
C LEU A 45 -8.72 -4.32 -22.96
N ALA A 46 -8.81 -3.39 -22.01
CA ALA A 46 -9.85 -3.41 -20.98
C ALA A 46 -11.26 -3.17 -21.56
N ALA A 47 -11.40 -2.30 -22.57
CA ALA A 47 -12.68 -2.00 -23.23
C ALA A 47 -13.13 -3.06 -24.24
N SER A 48 -12.20 -3.87 -24.78
CA SER A 48 -12.50 -4.91 -25.78
C SER A 48 -12.85 -6.27 -25.19
N GLY A 49 -13.01 -6.37 -23.87
CA GLY A 49 -13.38 -7.62 -23.18
C GLY A 49 -12.18 -8.52 -22.82
N TYR A 50 -10.96 -8.15 -23.24
CA TYR A 50 -9.71 -8.86 -22.95
C TYR A 50 -9.09 -8.41 -21.62
N ARG A 51 -9.91 -8.36 -20.56
CA ARG A 51 -9.47 -7.92 -19.22
C ARG A 51 -8.36 -8.80 -18.66
N SER A 52 -8.43 -10.11 -18.87
CA SER A 52 -7.41 -11.05 -18.39
C SER A 52 -6.06 -10.85 -19.10
N ASP A 53 -6.06 -10.61 -20.42
CA ASP A 53 -4.83 -10.36 -21.17
C ASP A 53 -4.23 -9.00 -20.81
N ALA A 54 -5.06 -7.98 -20.57
CA ALA A 54 -4.60 -6.69 -20.07
C ALA A 54 -3.88 -6.83 -18.72
N VAL A 55 -4.42 -7.66 -17.83
CA VAL A 55 -3.85 -7.93 -16.50
C VAL A 55 -2.52 -8.67 -16.60
N LEU A 56 -2.42 -9.68 -17.47
CA LEU A 56 -1.16 -10.40 -17.71
C LEU A 56 -0.08 -9.47 -18.29
N ILE A 57 -0.42 -8.67 -19.30
CA ILE A 57 0.53 -7.73 -19.92
C ILE A 57 1.01 -6.70 -18.89
N VAL A 58 0.11 -6.19 -18.04
CA VAL A 58 0.48 -5.31 -16.93
C VAL A 58 1.41 -5.99 -15.93
N GLY A 59 1.07 -7.22 -15.53
CA GLY A 59 1.88 -8.00 -14.60
C GLY A 59 3.28 -8.25 -15.15
N GLU A 60 3.38 -8.76 -16.36
CA GLU A 60 4.65 -9.17 -16.97
C GLU A 60 5.51 -7.98 -17.42
N HIS A 61 4.92 -6.90 -17.94
CA HIS A 61 5.68 -5.82 -18.59
C HIS A 61 5.77 -4.54 -17.76
N VAL A 62 4.99 -4.40 -16.69
CA VAL A 62 5.05 -3.24 -15.81
C VAL A 62 5.44 -3.63 -14.39
N MET A 63 4.68 -4.53 -13.78
CA MET A 63 4.88 -4.87 -12.38
C MET A 63 6.17 -5.67 -12.21
N SER A 64 6.31 -6.80 -12.92
CA SER A 64 7.47 -7.69 -12.81
C SER A 64 8.82 -6.96 -12.96
N PRO A 65 9.05 -6.11 -13.99
CA PRO A 65 10.32 -5.38 -14.12
C PRO A 65 10.56 -4.33 -13.04
N ARG A 66 9.49 -3.79 -12.42
CA ARG A 66 9.60 -2.81 -11.33
C ARG A 66 9.88 -3.46 -9.99
N GLY A 67 9.40 -4.69 -9.79
CA GLY A 67 9.44 -5.35 -8.48
C GLY A 67 8.60 -4.60 -7.43
N LEU A 68 8.52 -5.18 -6.24
CA LEU A 68 7.75 -4.60 -5.13
C LEU A 68 8.32 -3.25 -4.64
N ILE A 69 9.65 -3.09 -4.64
CA ILE A 69 10.31 -1.85 -4.24
C ILE A 69 9.95 -0.72 -5.20
N GLY A 70 10.11 -0.95 -6.51
CA GLY A 70 9.78 0.04 -7.52
C GLY A 70 8.30 0.40 -7.54
N LEU A 71 7.41 -0.58 -7.28
CA LEU A 71 5.99 -0.33 -7.10
C LEU A 71 5.68 0.51 -5.86
N GLY A 72 6.43 0.33 -4.77
CA GLY A 72 6.31 1.17 -3.57
C GLY A 72 6.74 2.62 -3.83
N GLN A 73 7.83 2.82 -4.56
CA GLN A 73 8.29 4.15 -4.98
C GLN A 73 7.28 4.83 -5.92
N ASP A 74 6.78 4.10 -6.93
CA ASP A 74 5.75 4.58 -7.84
C ASP A 74 4.48 4.96 -7.08
N THR A 75 4.10 4.17 -6.07
CA THR A 75 2.96 4.43 -5.20
C THR A 75 3.10 5.76 -4.46
N LEU A 76 4.27 6.02 -3.86
CA LEU A 76 4.56 7.29 -3.19
C LEU A 76 4.45 8.46 -4.17
N ASP A 77 5.02 8.31 -5.37
CA ASP A 77 5.09 9.37 -6.36
C ASP A 77 3.73 9.76 -6.98
N SER A 78 2.79 8.82 -7.03
CA SER A 78 1.51 9.04 -7.69
C SER A 78 0.38 9.36 -6.71
N SER A 79 0.41 8.77 -5.52
CA SER A 79 -0.73 8.70 -4.60
C SER A 79 -0.67 9.75 -3.48
N THR A 80 -0.14 10.94 -3.78
CA THR A 80 0.07 11.99 -2.76
C THR A 80 -1.24 12.50 -2.17
N VAL A 81 -2.33 12.49 -2.93
CA VAL A 81 -3.66 12.87 -2.44
C VAL A 81 -4.16 11.87 -1.40
N GLU A 82 -4.08 10.59 -1.72
CA GLU A 82 -4.46 9.49 -0.83
C GLU A 82 -3.59 9.48 0.43
N MET A 83 -2.28 9.71 0.30
CA MET A 83 -1.39 9.84 1.45
C MET A 83 -1.75 11.04 2.32
N ARG A 84 -2.14 12.18 1.72
CA ARG A 84 -2.62 13.32 2.48
C ARG A 84 -3.88 12.96 3.28
N GLU A 85 -4.85 12.28 2.67
CA GLU A 85 -6.09 11.87 3.33
C GLU A 85 -5.82 10.94 4.52
N ILE A 86 -4.91 9.96 4.36
CA ILE A 86 -4.51 9.06 5.46
C ILE A 86 -3.94 9.88 6.64
N PHE A 87 -2.98 10.75 6.37
CA PHE A 87 -2.34 11.53 7.44
C PHE A 87 -3.26 12.61 8.01
N ASP A 88 -4.20 13.14 7.22
CA ASP A 88 -5.24 14.03 7.68
C ASP A 88 -6.17 13.33 8.68
N LEU A 89 -6.52 12.06 8.44
CA LEU A 89 -7.32 11.22 9.34
C LEU A 89 -6.55 10.86 10.62
N LEU A 90 -5.28 10.49 10.50
CA LEU A 90 -4.43 10.18 11.66
C LEU A 90 -4.27 11.38 12.59
N ALA A 91 -4.30 12.60 12.05
CA ALA A 91 -4.25 13.84 12.84
C ALA A 91 -5.66 14.36 13.26
N SER A 92 -6.72 13.62 12.96
CA SER A 92 -8.09 14.06 13.24
C SER A 92 -8.57 13.66 14.65
N ARG A 93 -9.81 14.05 14.97
CA ARG A 93 -10.50 13.72 16.22
C ARG A 93 -11.87 13.17 15.87
N ASN A 94 -12.30 12.11 16.55
CA ASN A 94 -13.66 11.61 16.44
C ASN A 94 -14.60 12.49 17.28
N GLU A 95 -15.89 12.52 16.93
CA GLU A 95 -16.87 13.27 17.70
C GLU A 95 -16.93 12.77 19.15
N GLY A 96 -16.64 13.66 20.10
CA GLY A 96 -16.64 13.33 21.53
C GLY A 96 -15.34 12.68 22.04
N GLU A 97 -14.32 12.51 21.20
CA GLU A 97 -13.00 11.99 21.59
C GLU A 97 -11.90 13.03 21.41
N ASP A 98 -10.86 12.94 22.23
CA ASP A 98 -9.71 13.84 22.11
C ASP A 98 -8.88 13.56 20.85
N ARG A 99 -8.89 12.32 20.33
CA ARG A 99 -8.04 11.83 19.22
C ARG A 99 -8.69 10.63 18.51
N THR A 100 -8.36 10.40 17.24
CA THR A 100 -8.87 9.26 16.41
C THR A 100 -8.29 7.88 16.78
N TYR A 101 -7.55 7.76 17.89
CA TYR A 101 -6.84 6.55 18.26
C TYR A 101 -7.64 5.70 19.26
N PRO A 102 -7.54 4.36 19.21
CA PRO A 102 -6.60 3.53 18.42
C PRO A 102 -6.98 3.37 16.93
N VAL A 103 -5.98 3.20 16.06
CA VAL A 103 -6.15 3.06 14.60
C VAL A 103 -5.65 1.70 14.12
N LEU A 104 -6.40 1.07 13.21
CA LEU A 104 -5.98 -0.11 12.44
C LEU A 104 -5.71 0.29 10.98
N VAL A 105 -4.49 0.09 10.51
CA VAL A 105 -4.13 0.24 9.10
C VAL A 105 -4.06 -1.13 8.45
N HIS A 106 -4.85 -1.39 7.42
CA HIS A 106 -4.82 -2.65 6.69
C HIS A 106 -4.97 -2.43 5.18
N CYS A 107 -4.58 -3.44 4.41
CA CYS A 107 -4.90 -3.54 2.99
C CYS A 107 -5.44 -4.95 2.73
N THR A 108 -5.34 -5.46 1.49
CA THR A 108 -5.80 -6.83 1.18
C THR A 108 -4.91 -7.87 1.87
N GLN A 109 -3.59 -7.71 1.78
CA GLN A 109 -2.61 -8.68 2.28
C GLN A 109 -1.84 -8.16 3.50
N GLY A 110 -2.08 -6.93 3.94
CA GLY A 110 -1.37 -6.30 5.07
C GLY A 110 0.13 -6.04 4.84
N LYS A 111 0.67 -6.28 3.63
CA LYS A 111 2.11 -6.19 3.35
C LYS A 111 2.53 -4.88 2.68
N ASP A 112 2.10 -4.64 1.44
CA ASP A 112 2.74 -3.60 0.61
C ASP A 112 2.28 -2.19 1.00
N ARG A 113 0.98 -1.92 0.85
CA ARG A 113 0.38 -0.62 1.16
C ARG A 113 0.37 -0.31 2.64
N THR A 114 0.06 -1.32 3.45
CA THR A 114 0.16 -1.22 4.91
C THR A 114 1.60 -0.96 5.34
N GLY A 115 2.55 -1.73 4.82
CA GLY A 115 3.97 -1.55 5.14
C GLY A 115 4.49 -0.18 4.76
N LEU A 116 4.08 0.39 3.62
CA LEU A 116 4.43 1.78 3.25
C LEU A 116 3.93 2.81 4.27
N VAL A 117 2.65 2.75 4.63
CA VAL A 117 2.06 3.71 5.59
C VAL A 117 2.68 3.55 6.97
N VAL A 118 2.85 2.31 7.45
CA VAL A 118 3.49 2.03 8.75
C VAL A 118 4.94 2.49 8.75
N LEU A 119 5.71 2.19 7.70
CA LEU A 119 7.09 2.66 7.57
C LEU A 119 7.16 4.18 7.63
N MET A 120 6.28 4.90 6.93
CA MET A 120 6.24 6.36 6.98
C MET A 120 5.94 6.89 8.39
N LEU A 121 5.06 6.24 9.16
CA LEU A 121 4.79 6.62 10.55
C LEU A 121 6.00 6.39 11.46
N LEU A 122 6.69 5.25 11.30
CA LEU A 122 7.92 4.96 12.04
C LEU A 122 9.04 5.95 11.70
N LEU A 123 9.19 6.30 10.42
CA LEU A 123 10.11 7.33 9.96
C LEU A 123 9.78 8.71 10.55
N LEU A 124 8.48 9.08 10.57
CA LEU A 124 8.01 10.37 11.10
C LEU A 124 8.22 10.49 12.61
N SER A 125 8.19 9.36 13.34
CA SER A 125 8.49 9.33 14.78
C SER A 125 9.94 9.74 15.08
N GLY A 126 10.88 9.50 14.15
CA GLY A 126 12.30 9.86 14.29
C GLY A 126 13.07 9.10 15.38
N VAL A 127 12.44 8.17 16.11
CA VAL A 127 13.05 7.48 17.27
C VAL A 127 13.27 5.98 17.06
N VAL A 128 12.75 5.40 15.96
CA VAL A 128 12.85 3.97 15.67
C VAL A 128 14.07 3.68 14.79
N SER A 129 14.86 2.66 15.14
CA SER A 129 16.05 2.27 14.37
C SER A 129 15.68 1.54 13.07
N ASP A 130 16.58 1.56 12.09
CA ASP A 130 16.39 0.87 10.81
C ASP A 130 16.18 -0.63 10.98
N GLU A 131 16.87 -1.25 11.94
CA GLU A 131 16.73 -2.68 12.25
C GLU A 131 15.33 -2.99 12.80
N ALA A 132 14.78 -2.12 13.65
CA ALA A 132 13.45 -2.30 14.21
C ALA A 132 12.36 -2.11 13.13
N MET A 133 12.52 -1.13 12.24
CA MET A 133 11.62 -0.92 11.10
C MET A 133 11.64 -2.13 10.14
N LEU A 134 12.82 -2.67 9.85
CA LEU A 134 12.95 -3.87 9.03
C LEU A 134 12.30 -5.08 9.71
N ALA A 135 12.54 -5.27 11.00
CA ALA A 135 11.96 -6.38 11.77
C ALA A 135 10.43 -6.31 11.79
N ASP A 136 9.83 -5.12 11.94
CA ASP A 136 8.38 -4.95 11.89
C ASP A 136 7.81 -5.28 10.50
N TYR A 137 8.44 -4.79 9.43
CA TYR A 137 8.01 -5.06 8.06
C TYR A 137 8.04 -6.56 7.73
N VAL A 138 9.12 -7.26 8.10
CA VAL A 138 9.29 -8.69 7.82
C VAL A 138 8.45 -9.57 8.76
N ARG A 139 8.03 -9.07 9.94
CA ARG A 139 7.16 -9.81 10.87
C ARG A 139 5.85 -10.27 10.22
N SER A 140 5.40 -9.58 9.18
CA SER A 140 4.19 -9.95 8.45
C SER A 140 4.36 -11.21 7.60
N GLU A 141 5.58 -11.59 7.21
CA GLU A 141 5.88 -12.64 6.23
C GLU A 141 5.47 -14.07 6.67
N PRO A 142 5.70 -14.52 7.92
CA PRO A 142 5.32 -15.87 8.36
C PRO A 142 3.81 -16.12 8.35
N GLU A 143 3.01 -15.08 8.62
CA GLU A 143 1.54 -15.15 8.53
C GLU A 143 1.07 -15.23 7.06
N LEU A 144 1.95 -14.90 6.11
CA LEU A 144 1.69 -15.11 4.68
C LEU A 144 1.90 -16.57 4.25
N VAL A 145 2.36 -17.46 5.14
CA VAL A 145 2.65 -18.86 4.78
C VAL A 145 1.38 -19.72 4.71
N VAL A 146 0.36 -19.39 5.51
CA VAL A 146 -0.87 -20.21 5.65
C VAL A 146 -1.73 -20.25 4.39
N GLU A 147 -1.58 -19.29 3.48
CA GLU A 147 -2.34 -19.20 2.22
C GLU A 147 -1.43 -19.13 0.99
N VAL A 148 -0.20 -19.65 1.07
CA VAL A 148 0.77 -19.58 -0.03
C VAL A 148 0.22 -20.21 -1.30
N GLU A 149 -0.43 -21.36 -1.23
CA GLU A 149 -0.93 -22.04 -2.43
C GLU A 149 -2.03 -21.24 -3.15
N GLU A 150 -2.95 -20.62 -2.42
CA GLU A 150 -4.01 -19.79 -3.00
C GLU A 150 -3.45 -18.48 -3.55
N ARG A 151 -2.57 -17.81 -2.80
CA ARG A 151 -1.83 -16.63 -3.29
C ARG A 151 -1.02 -16.92 -4.52
N MET A 152 -0.37 -18.07 -4.57
CA MET A 152 0.40 -18.52 -5.73
C MET A 152 -0.48 -18.76 -6.94
N LYS A 153 -1.73 -19.22 -6.76
CA LYS A 153 -2.69 -19.28 -7.86
C LYS A 153 -3.09 -17.89 -8.34
N GLU A 154 -3.27 -16.92 -7.45
CA GLU A 154 -3.61 -15.54 -7.82
C GLU A 154 -2.44 -14.82 -8.52
N ILE A 155 -1.24 -14.88 -7.96
CA ILE A 155 -0.02 -14.28 -8.52
C ILE A 155 0.31 -14.85 -9.90
N ARG A 156 0.16 -16.17 -10.09
CA ARG A 156 0.32 -16.78 -11.42
C ARG A 156 -0.73 -16.31 -12.43
N LYS A 157 -1.98 -16.08 -12.00
CA LYS A 157 -3.02 -15.48 -12.87
C LYS A 157 -2.69 -14.03 -13.27
N LEU A 158 -1.88 -13.34 -12.47
CA LEU A 158 -1.38 -12.00 -12.77
C LEU A 158 -0.09 -12.02 -13.61
N GLY A 159 0.49 -13.18 -13.94
CA GLY A 159 1.77 -13.26 -14.67
C GLY A 159 2.98 -12.84 -13.81
N LEU A 160 2.86 -12.93 -12.49
CA LEU A 160 3.88 -12.50 -11.54
C LEU A 160 4.64 -13.68 -10.93
N SER A 161 5.86 -13.43 -10.45
CA SER A 161 6.73 -14.43 -9.82
C SER A 161 6.38 -14.65 -8.34
N GLU A 162 6.91 -15.73 -7.76
CA GLU A 162 6.82 -16.05 -6.33
C GLU A 162 7.32 -14.93 -5.41
N GLU A 163 8.21 -14.07 -5.90
CA GLU A 163 8.79 -12.94 -5.14
C GLU A 163 7.70 -11.97 -4.65
N TYR A 164 6.55 -11.91 -5.32
CA TYR A 164 5.42 -11.08 -4.91
C TYR A 164 4.71 -11.59 -3.65
N THR A 165 4.93 -12.85 -3.27
CA THR A 165 4.42 -13.42 -2.01
C THR A 165 5.22 -13.02 -0.78
N LYS A 166 6.44 -12.51 -0.96
CA LYS A 166 7.41 -12.27 0.12
C LYS A 166 7.59 -10.78 0.40
N CYS A 167 8.21 -10.48 1.53
CA CYS A 167 8.75 -9.17 1.80
C CYS A 167 10.09 -9.04 1.05
N PRO A 168 10.27 -8.06 0.14
CA PRO A 168 11.51 -7.95 -0.60
C PRO A 168 12.62 -7.43 0.30
N ASP A 169 13.82 -8.01 0.17
CA ASP A 169 15.00 -7.55 0.88
C ASP A 169 15.28 -6.08 0.57
N GLY A 170 15.56 -5.28 1.60
CA GLY A 170 15.88 -3.87 1.44
C GLY A 170 14.69 -2.95 1.17
N PHE A 171 13.44 -3.42 1.27
CA PHE A 171 12.25 -2.58 1.06
C PHE A 171 12.30 -1.28 1.88
N THR A 172 12.49 -1.40 3.19
CA THR A 172 12.49 -0.25 4.10
C THR A 172 13.61 0.72 3.77
N THR A 173 14.81 0.20 3.49
CA THR A 173 15.99 0.98 3.10
C THR A 173 15.78 1.74 1.80
N GLU A 174 15.30 1.07 0.75
CA GLU A 174 15.12 1.68 -0.56
C GLU A 174 13.95 2.69 -0.59
N ILE A 175 12.90 2.45 0.19
CA ILE A 175 11.82 3.43 0.36
C ILE A 175 12.30 4.65 1.13
N ARG A 176 13.04 4.46 2.23
CA ARG A 176 13.66 5.58 2.96
C ARG A 176 14.57 6.38 2.01
N ARG A 177 15.45 5.71 1.28
CA ARG A 177 16.37 6.35 0.32
C ARG A 177 15.62 7.17 -0.72
N HIS A 178 14.53 6.64 -1.28
CA HIS A 178 13.67 7.38 -2.23
C HIS A 178 13.05 8.63 -1.61
N LEU A 179 12.54 8.54 -0.38
CA LEU A 179 12.00 9.69 0.35
C LEU A 179 13.08 10.75 0.60
N GLU A 180 14.26 10.35 1.04
CA GLU A 180 15.39 11.26 1.28
C GLU A 180 15.85 11.97 -0.02
N GLU A 181 16.18 11.21 -1.06
CA GLU A 181 16.76 11.75 -2.29
C GLU A 181 15.79 12.65 -3.06
N ARG A 182 14.49 12.31 -3.08
CA ARG A 182 13.51 13.00 -3.92
C ARG A 182 12.73 14.08 -3.19
N TYR A 183 12.47 13.89 -1.91
CA TYR A 183 11.58 14.74 -1.14
C TYR A 183 12.27 15.41 0.05
N GLY A 184 13.52 15.08 0.36
CA GLY A 184 14.21 15.57 1.56
C GLY A 184 13.70 14.88 2.84
N GLY A 185 13.28 13.63 2.73
CA GLY A 185 12.81 12.79 3.83
C GLY A 185 11.29 12.66 3.89
N VAL A 186 10.80 11.89 4.86
CA VAL A 186 9.36 11.60 5.02
C VAL A 186 8.52 12.86 5.26
N GLU A 187 9.03 13.82 6.04
CA GLU A 187 8.34 15.08 6.27
C GLU A 187 8.27 15.93 5.00
N GLY A 188 9.36 16.00 4.25
CA GLY A 188 9.37 16.69 2.96
C GLY A 188 8.37 16.09 1.97
N TYR A 189 8.26 14.75 1.96
CA TYR A 189 7.23 14.05 1.18
C TYR A 189 5.82 14.45 1.63
N LEU A 190 5.51 14.36 2.93
CA LEU A 190 4.18 14.67 3.47
C LEU A 190 3.80 16.15 3.28
N ARG A 191 4.76 17.08 3.43
CA ARG A 191 4.56 18.50 3.11
C ARG A 191 4.25 18.68 1.62
N SER A 192 4.97 17.99 0.73
CA SER A 192 4.70 18.03 -0.71
C SER A 192 3.33 17.44 -1.08
N ALA A 193 2.84 16.47 -0.30
CA ALA A 193 1.49 15.91 -0.40
C ALA A 193 0.41 16.86 0.17
N GLY A 194 0.80 17.92 0.87
CA GLY A 194 -0.11 18.94 1.42
C GLY A 194 -0.52 18.69 2.87
N VAL A 195 0.16 17.78 3.60
CA VAL A 195 -0.03 17.62 5.04
C VAL A 195 0.65 18.79 5.75
N ARG A 196 -0.11 19.49 6.60
CA ARG A 196 0.40 20.67 7.33
C ARG A 196 1.25 20.27 8.52
N GLU A 197 2.20 21.14 8.90
CA GLU A 197 3.13 20.90 10.00
C GLU A 197 2.41 20.57 11.31
N GLU A 198 1.31 21.27 11.62
CA GLU A 198 0.58 21.06 12.87
C GLU A 198 0.01 19.64 12.96
N LYS A 199 -0.30 19.02 11.82
CA LYS A 199 -0.78 17.63 11.76
C LYS A 199 0.37 16.64 11.94
N LEU A 200 1.53 16.93 11.36
CA LEU A 200 2.73 16.11 11.53
C LEU A 200 3.16 16.05 13.00
N GLU A 201 3.16 17.20 13.68
CA GLU A 201 3.47 17.26 15.11
C GLU A 201 2.44 16.50 15.96
N MET A 202 1.15 16.66 15.70
CA MET A 202 0.11 15.89 16.42
C MET A 202 0.31 14.38 16.27
N ILE A 203 0.61 13.89 15.07
CA ILE A 203 0.86 12.46 14.85
C ILE A 203 2.12 12.03 15.61
N ARG A 204 3.20 12.82 15.54
CA ARG A 204 4.46 12.50 16.23
C ARG A 204 4.26 12.41 17.75
N GLU A 205 3.55 13.37 18.34
CA GLU A 205 3.22 13.35 19.77
C GLU A 205 2.44 12.10 20.16
N VAL A 206 1.49 11.66 19.33
CA VAL A 206 0.73 10.43 19.61
C VAL A 206 1.61 9.19 19.55
N LEU A 207 2.53 9.11 18.58
CA LEU A 207 3.35 7.92 18.36
C LEU A 207 4.45 7.73 19.43
N ILE A 208 4.86 8.80 20.11
CA ILE A 208 5.97 8.78 21.09
C ILE A 208 5.49 8.84 22.55
N ALA A 209 4.23 9.22 22.78
CA ALA A 209 3.63 9.30 24.12
C ALA A 209 3.55 7.95 24.84
#